data_AF-A0A934BGK4-F1
#
_entry.id   AF-A0A934BGK4-F1
#
_cell.length_a   1.000
_cell.length_b   1.000
_cell.length_c   1.000
_cell.angle_alpha   90.00
_cell.angle_beta   90.00
_cell.angle_gamma   90.00
#
_symmetry.space_group_name_H-M   'P 1'
#
loop_
_entity.id
_entity.type
_entity.pdbx_description
1 polymer ?
#
loop_
_entity_poly.entity_id
_entity_poly.type
_entity_poly.pdbx_seq_one_letter_code
_entity_poly.pdbx_strand_id
1 'polypeptide(L)'
;SGICSYLSRKELTAVILHETHHKKCKDPLKLFVVQILYALNFFLPVNNYLINLYSAASEKAADDSAINFSREPLELVSALVKLSKSNLMDMLNPSAAFSKEQNIVEDRIRRLLETHKPLPYSGKTYLYLSCIASLFIAVIICLSLFSKSFNHIHTIECKTRTCNVATCG
;
A
#
# COMPACT_ATOMS: atom_id res chain seq x y z
N SER A 1 -22.12 18.88 12.26
CA SER A 1 -20.95 19.34 13.06
C SER A 1 -19.82 18.35 12.84
N GLY A 2 -18.70 18.79 12.25
CA GLY A 2 -17.59 17.91 11.85
C GLY A 2 -16.55 17.66 12.94
N ILE A 3 -15.41 17.05 12.59
CA ILE A 3 -14.24 16.81 13.47
C ILE A 3 -13.86 18.03 14.33
N CYS A 4 -13.99 19.23 13.76
CA CYS A 4 -13.63 20.49 14.41
C CYS A 4 -14.43 20.80 15.68
N SER A 5 -15.61 20.21 15.88
CA SER A 5 -16.40 20.37 17.11
C SER A 5 -16.13 19.29 18.16
N TYR A 6 -15.41 18.23 17.81
CA TYR A 6 -15.14 17.09 18.68
C TYR A 6 -13.77 17.15 19.36
N LEU A 7 -12.84 17.90 18.76
CA LEU A 7 -11.47 18.09 19.25
C LEU A 7 -11.32 19.44 19.96
N SER A 8 -10.46 19.47 20.98
CA SER A 8 -9.99 20.72 21.60
C SER A 8 -9.21 21.55 20.59
N ARG A 9 -8.99 22.85 20.87
CA ARG A 9 -8.17 23.71 20.00
C ARG A 9 -6.74 23.16 19.81
N LYS A 10 -6.15 22.59 20.87
CA LYS A 10 -4.80 22.04 20.85
C LYS A 10 -4.75 20.72 20.07
N GLU A 11 -5.71 19.84 20.30
CA GLU A 11 -5.89 18.59 19.55
C GLU A 11 -6.09 18.86 18.06
N LEU A 12 -6.96 19.81 17.72
CA LEU A 12 -7.20 20.21 16.34
C LEU A 12 -5.94 20.79 15.69
N THR A 13 -5.16 21.57 16.41
CA THR A 13 -3.89 22.11 15.91
C THR A 13 -2.89 20.98 15.64
N ALA A 14 -2.78 20.00 16.53
CA ALA A 14 -1.92 18.83 16.35
C ALA A 14 -2.33 18.01 15.11
N VAL A 15 -3.64 17.78 14.92
CA VAL A 15 -4.17 17.11 13.73
C VAL A 15 -3.91 17.91 12.46
N ILE A 16 -4.10 19.24 12.47
CA ILE A 16 -3.81 20.07 11.30
C ILE A 16 -2.33 20.02 10.91
N LEU A 17 -1.41 20.00 11.88
CA LEU A 17 0.03 19.86 11.61
C LEU A 17 0.35 18.50 11.00
N HIS A 18 -0.30 17.44 11.47
CA HIS A 18 -0.21 16.09 10.91
C HIS A 18 -0.72 16.07 9.45
N GLU A 19 -1.92 16.58 9.18
CA GLU A 19 -2.49 16.66 7.83
C GLU A 19 -1.66 17.54 6.88
N THR A 20 -1.05 18.60 7.40
CA THR A 20 -0.15 19.47 6.63
C THR A 20 1.08 18.70 6.15
N HIS A 21 1.59 17.74 6.94
CA HIS A 21 2.65 16.85 6.51
C HIS A 21 2.21 15.99 5.33
N HIS A 22 1.04 15.33 5.41
CA HIS A 22 0.51 14.53 4.30
C HIS A 22 0.35 15.34 3.01
N LYS A 23 -0.15 16.58 3.15
CA LYS A 23 -0.27 17.52 2.02
C LYS A 23 1.10 17.87 1.43
N LYS A 24 2.09 18.18 2.27
CA LYS A 24 3.46 18.53 1.83
C LYS A 24 4.16 17.35 1.15
N CYS A 25 4.03 16.15 1.72
CA CYS A 25 4.62 14.92 1.22
C CYS A 25 3.84 14.32 0.04
N LYS A 26 2.65 14.86 -0.27
CA LYS A 26 1.74 14.37 -1.33
C LYS A 26 1.40 12.89 -1.15
N ASP A 27 1.18 12.48 0.10
CA ASP A 27 0.97 11.08 0.44
C ASP A 27 -0.26 10.47 -0.26
N PRO A 28 -1.39 11.19 -0.44
CA PRO A 28 -2.50 10.68 -1.24
C PRO A 28 -2.13 10.41 -2.70
N LEU A 29 -1.30 11.28 -3.31
CA LEU A 29 -0.87 11.09 -4.70
C LEU A 29 0.07 9.90 -4.83
N LYS A 30 1.02 9.75 -3.89
CA LYS A 30 1.93 8.60 -3.85
C LYS A 30 1.16 7.30 -3.64
N LEU A 31 0.19 7.29 -2.72
CA LEU A 31 -0.67 6.13 -2.49
C LEU A 31 -1.48 5.78 -3.74
N PHE A 32 -2.03 6.78 -4.44
CA PHE A 32 -2.71 6.58 -5.72
C PHE A 32 -1.81 5.94 -6.78
N VAL A 33 -0.56 6.40 -6.92
CA VAL A 33 0.42 5.79 -7.83
C VAL A 33 0.73 4.35 -7.41
N VAL A 34 0.91 4.08 -6.12
CA VAL A 34 1.12 2.71 -5.60
C VAL A 34 -0.08 1.83 -5.89
N GLN A 35 -1.31 2.34 -5.79
CA GLN A 35 -2.54 1.61 -6.13
C GLN A 35 -2.66 1.31 -7.62
N ILE A 36 -2.23 2.22 -8.51
CA ILE A 36 -2.13 1.94 -9.95
C ILE A 36 -1.12 0.81 -10.19
N LEU A 37 0.06 0.89 -9.58
CA LEU A 37 1.08 -0.16 -9.69
C LEU A 37 0.58 -1.49 -9.11
N TYR A 38 -0.18 -1.46 -8.01
CA TYR A 38 -0.87 -2.62 -7.45
C TYR A 38 -1.82 -3.24 -8.48
N ALA A 39 -2.65 -2.43 -9.13
CA ALA A 39 -3.63 -2.91 -10.11
C ALA A 39 -2.95 -3.54 -11.34
N LEU A 40 -1.83 -2.97 -11.80
CA LEU A 40 -1.02 -3.54 -12.88
C LEU A 40 -0.32 -4.84 -12.46
N ASN A 41 0.02 -4.96 -11.18
CA ASN A 41 0.70 -6.13 -10.62
C ASN A 41 -0.24 -7.00 -9.78
N PHE A 42 -1.54 -7.05 -10.09
CA PHE A 42 -2.55 -7.68 -9.23
C PHE A 42 -2.27 -9.15 -8.86
N PHE A 43 -1.45 -9.84 -9.66
CA PHE A 43 -1.02 -11.22 -9.45
C PHE A 43 0.09 -11.38 -8.39
N LEU A 44 0.71 -10.29 -7.94
CA LEU A 44 1.73 -10.29 -6.90
C LEU A 44 1.08 -10.26 -5.50
N PRO A 45 1.15 -11.33 -4.70
CA PRO A 45 0.56 -11.37 -3.36
C PRO A 45 1.22 -10.42 -2.35
N VAL A 46 2.39 -9.84 -2.69
CA VAL A 46 3.12 -8.89 -1.83
C VAL A 46 2.53 -7.47 -1.84
N ASN A 47 1.69 -7.11 -2.80
CA ASN A 47 1.31 -5.71 -2.99
C ASN A 47 0.49 -5.13 -1.83
N ASN A 48 -0.38 -5.92 -1.20
CA ASN A 48 -1.12 -5.49 0.00
C ASN A 48 -0.18 -5.15 1.15
N TYR A 49 0.92 -5.91 1.29
CA TYR A 49 1.93 -5.60 2.29
C TYR A 49 2.64 -4.28 1.98
N LEU A 50 2.97 -4.02 0.71
CA LEU A 50 3.65 -2.78 0.31
C LEU A 50 2.78 -1.55 0.57
N ILE A 51 1.48 -1.63 0.29
CA ILE A 51 0.51 -0.57 0.60
C ILE A 51 0.49 -0.33 2.12
N ASN A 52 0.32 -1.39 2.92
CA ASN A 52 0.29 -1.28 4.38
C ASN A 52 1.60 -0.74 4.96
N LEU A 53 2.75 -1.15 4.41
CA LEU A 53 4.06 -0.66 4.82
C LEU A 53 4.22 0.82 4.50
N TYR A 54 3.81 1.25 3.30
CA TYR A 54 3.84 2.64 2.89
C TYR A 54 2.93 3.50 3.79
N SER A 55 1.68 3.08 3.99
CA SER A 55 0.73 3.80 4.85
C SER A 55 1.26 3.91 6.28
N ALA A 56 1.75 2.81 6.87
CA ALA A 56 2.33 2.84 8.21
C ALA A 56 3.55 3.77 8.32
N ALA A 57 4.41 3.81 7.30
CA ALA A 57 5.57 4.71 7.27
C ALA A 57 5.16 6.17 7.11
N SER A 58 4.15 6.45 6.29
CA SER A 58 3.60 7.80 6.07
C SER A 58 2.96 8.36 7.35
N GLU A 59 2.11 7.59 8.03
CA GLU A 59 1.52 7.97 9.32
C GLU A 59 2.61 8.24 10.38
N LYS A 60 3.67 7.41 10.40
CA LYS A 60 4.80 7.58 11.31
C LYS A 60 5.52 8.90 11.08
N ALA A 61 5.84 9.22 9.83
CA ALA A 61 6.50 10.47 9.47
C ALA A 61 5.63 11.71 9.75
N ALA A 62 4.31 11.60 9.53
CA ALA A 62 3.37 12.68 9.81
C ALA A 62 3.23 12.93 11.32
N ASP A 63 3.15 11.87 12.13
CA ASP A 63 3.18 11.96 13.60
C ASP A 63 4.45 12.67 14.10
N ASP A 64 5.62 12.24 13.62
CA ASP A 64 6.92 12.80 14.01
C ASP A 64 7.00 14.29 13.61
N SER A 65 6.53 14.63 12.41
CA SER A 65 6.47 16.02 11.93
C SER A 65 5.56 16.86 12.82
N ALA A 66 4.35 16.38 13.15
CA ALA A 66 3.41 17.11 13.99
C ALA A 66 4.00 17.40 15.38
N ILE A 67 4.66 16.42 15.98
CA ILE A 67 5.29 16.55 17.30
C ILE A 67 6.47 17.50 17.27
N ASN A 68 7.29 17.45 16.22
CA ASN A 68 8.42 18.36 16.06
C ASN A 68 7.98 19.84 15.99
N PHE A 69 6.80 20.12 15.39
CA PHE A 69 6.24 21.47 15.33
C PHE A 69 5.45 21.87 16.58
N SER A 70 4.60 20.99 17.12
CA SER A 70 3.73 21.33 18.26
C SER A 70 4.44 21.25 19.61
N ARG A 71 5.49 20.41 19.73
CA ARG A 71 6.13 19.99 21.00
C ARG A 71 5.18 19.39 22.03
N GLU A 72 3.96 19.03 21.62
CA GLU A 72 2.90 18.51 22.49
C GLU A 72 2.39 17.16 21.95
N PRO A 73 3.11 16.04 22.20
CA PRO A 73 2.73 14.71 21.70
C PRO A 73 1.42 14.19 22.32
N LEU A 74 1.11 14.60 23.55
CA LEU A 74 -0.09 14.18 24.28
C LEU A 74 -1.38 14.70 23.63
N GLU A 75 -1.35 15.88 23.01
CA GLU A 75 -2.52 16.44 22.30
C GLU A 75 -2.83 15.63 21.05
N LEU A 76 -1.80 15.16 20.34
CA LEU A 76 -1.96 14.27 19.19
C LEU A 76 -2.50 12.90 19.62
N VAL A 77 -1.96 12.31 20.70
CA VAL A 77 -2.44 11.04 21.25
C VAL A 77 -3.90 11.15 21.69
N SER A 78 -4.27 12.22 22.41
CA SER A 78 -5.65 12.46 22.85
C SER A 78 -6.60 12.57 21.65
N ALA A 79 -6.18 13.28 20.59
CA ALA A 79 -6.93 13.37 19.36
C ALA A 79 -7.12 11.99 18.70
N LEU A 80 -6.06 11.18 18.57
CA LEU A 80 -6.15 9.81 18.03
C LEU A 80 -7.13 8.94 18.82
N VAL A 81 -7.08 8.98 20.15
CA VAL A 81 -7.98 8.20 21.02
C VAL A 81 -9.43 8.64 20.87
N LYS A 82 -9.67 9.94 20.73
CA LYS A 82 -11.01 10.48 20.47
C LYS A 82 -11.51 10.02 19.11
N LEU A 83 -10.71 10.20 18.06
CA LEU A 83 -11.05 9.85 16.69
C LEU A 83 -11.25 8.35 16.47
N SER A 84 -10.58 7.48 17.24
CA SER A 84 -10.76 6.03 17.18
C SER A 84 -11.99 5.53 17.94
N LYS A 85 -12.43 6.24 18.98
CA LYS A 85 -13.65 5.93 19.74
C LYS A 85 -14.92 6.37 19.02
N SER A 86 -14.86 7.47 18.29
CA SER A 86 -15.90 7.81 17.33
C SER A 86 -15.71 6.91 16.12
N ASN A 87 -16.74 6.20 15.63
CA ASN A 87 -16.68 5.46 14.34
C ASN A 87 -16.51 6.38 13.11
N LEU A 88 -15.89 7.54 13.27
CA LEU A 88 -15.65 8.56 12.27
C LEU A 88 -14.52 8.15 11.32
N MET A 89 -13.58 7.32 11.77
CA MET A 89 -12.52 6.79 10.90
C MET A 89 -13.07 5.83 9.83
N ASP A 90 -14.06 5.01 10.18
CA ASP A 90 -14.75 4.13 9.22
C ASP A 90 -15.49 4.93 8.13
N MET A 91 -15.87 6.17 8.42
CA MET A 91 -16.60 7.04 7.48
C MET A 91 -15.68 7.86 6.57
N LEU A 92 -14.41 8.05 6.95
CA LEU A 92 -13.47 8.97 6.28
C LEU A 92 -12.49 8.30 5.32
N ASN A 93 -12.36 6.97 5.35
CA ASN A 93 -11.47 6.23 4.44
C ASN A 93 -12.23 5.14 3.68
N PRO A 94 -12.71 5.41 2.44
CA PRO A 94 -13.23 4.35 1.57
C PRO A 94 -12.17 3.30 1.22
N SER A 95 -10.89 3.66 1.39
CA SER A 95 -9.70 2.82 1.21
C SER A 95 -9.38 1.93 2.42
N ALA A 96 -10.08 2.09 3.56
CA ALA A 96 -9.88 1.37 4.81
C ALA A 96 -10.12 -0.14 4.71
N ALA A 97 -10.93 -0.59 3.76
CA ALA A 97 -11.36 -1.98 3.62
C ALA A 97 -10.21 -3.00 3.44
N PHE A 98 -8.98 -2.54 3.19
CA PHE A 98 -7.80 -3.37 2.98
C PHE A 98 -6.80 -3.41 4.15
N SER A 99 -7.04 -2.65 5.23
CA SER A 99 -6.08 -2.48 6.32
C SER A 99 -6.60 -3.02 7.65
N LYS A 100 -5.74 -3.74 8.36
CA LYS A 100 -5.95 -4.19 9.75
C LYS A 100 -5.85 -2.98 10.71
N GLU A 101 -6.81 -2.07 10.61
CA GLU A 101 -6.76 -0.69 11.13
C GLU A 101 -6.59 -0.56 12.64
N GLN A 102 -7.23 -1.43 13.43
CA GLN A 102 -7.17 -1.35 14.90
C GLN A 102 -5.75 -1.50 15.47
N ASN A 103 -4.88 -2.28 14.81
CA ASN A 103 -3.50 -2.44 15.28
C ASN A 103 -2.64 -1.21 14.94
N ILE A 104 -3.01 -0.45 13.91
CA ILE A 104 -2.22 0.70 13.44
C ILE A 104 -2.38 1.86 14.43
N VAL A 105 -3.61 2.15 14.85
CA VAL A 105 -3.87 3.24 15.82
C VAL A 105 -3.21 2.94 17.17
N GLU A 106 -3.29 1.71 17.66
CA GLU A 106 -2.63 1.30 18.91
C GLU A 106 -1.09 1.42 18.81
N ASP A 107 -0.48 0.98 17.69
CA ASP A 107 0.97 1.11 17.45
C ASP A 107 1.41 2.57 17.46
N ARG A 108 0.61 3.47 16.86
CA ARG A 108 0.85 4.90 16.88
C ARG A 108 0.78 5.46 18.30
N ILE A 109 -0.31 5.20 19.04
CA ILE A 109 -0.48 5.67 20.42
C ILE A 109 0.69 5.20 21.29
N ARG A 110 1.04 3.90 21.21
CA ARG A 110 2.15 3.33 21.98
C ARG A 110 3.48 4.02 21.65
N ARG A 111 3.80 4.20 20.37
CA ARG A 111 5.02 4.89 19.93
C ARG A 111 5.08 6.34 20.39
N LEU A 112 3.95 7.04 20.41
CA LEU A 112 3.90 8.44 20.84
C LEU A 112 4.01 8.60 22.37
N LEU A 113 3.62 7.57 23.14
CA LEU A 113 3.75 7.53 24.59
C LEU A 113 5.13 7.01 25.04
N GLU A 114 5.71 6.06 24.32
CA GLU A 114 7.01 5.45 24.60
C GLU A 114 8.07 6.07 23.69
N THR A 115 8.74 7.14 24.14
CA THR A 115 9.80 7.85 23.38
C THR A 115 10.98 6.97 22.94
N HIS A 116 11.12 5.72 23.40
CA HIS A 116 12.16 4.80 22.91
C HIS A 116 11.72 3.34 23.02
N LYS A 117 11.40 2.71 21.89
CA LYS A 117 11.70 1.29 21.61
C LYS A 117 11.54 0.99 20.11
N PRO A 118 12.56 0.42 19.44
CA PRO A 118 12.37 -0.10 18.09
C PRO A 118 11.40 -1.28 18.17
N LEU A 119 10.32 -1.20 17.40
CA LEU A 119 9.32 -2.27 17.29
C LEU A 119 10.00 -3.57 16.86
N PRO A 120 9.56 -4.74 17.37
CA PRO A 120 10.04 -6.02 16.87
C PRO A 120 9.71 -6.12 15.39
N TYR A 121 10.76 -6.09 14.57
CA TYR A 121 10.69 -6.31 13.15
C TYR A 121 10.19 -7.74 12.91
N SER A 122 8.88 -7.90 12.69
CA SER A 122 8.26 -9.20 12.44
C SER A 122 7.99 -9.37 10.94
N GLY A 123 8.72 -10.29 10.30
CA GLY A 123 8.28 -10.91 9.04
C GLY A 123 9.04 -10.60 7.73
N LYS A 124 10.36 -10.32 7.72
CA LYS A 124 11.11 -10.20 6.43
C LYS A 124 11.07 -11.47 5.59
N THR A 125 11.07 -12.63 6.24
CA THR A 125 11.32 -13.93 5.59
C THR A 125 10.19 -14.34 4.66
N TYR A 126 8.93 -14.11 5.05
CA TYR A 126 7.77 -14.44 4.23
C TYR A 126 7.67 -13.56 2.98
N LEU A 127 8.17 -12.32 3.06
CA LEU A 127 8.17 -11.38 1.93
C LEU A 127 9.14 -11.77 0.83
N TYR A 128 10.38 -12.13 1.18
CA TYR A 128 11.35 -12.60 0.20
C TYR A 128 10.84 -13.85 -0.52
N LEU A 129 10.25 -14.79 0.23
CA LEU A 129 9.70 -16.02 -0.33
C LEU A 129 8.52 -15.76 -1.28
N SER A 130 7.64 -14.83 -0.91
CA SER A 130 6.49 -14.39 -1.72
C SER A 130 6.93 -13.69 -3.02
N CYS A 131 7.94 -12.81 -2.95
CA CYS A 131 8.50 -12.15 -4.13
C CYS A 131 9.13 -13.14 -5.12
N ILE A 132 9.90 -14.11 -4.62
CA ILE A 132 10.54 -15.14 -5.46
C ILE A 132 9.47 -16.02 -6.12
N ALA A 133 8.49 -16.50 -5.36
CA ALA A 133 7.42 -17.33 -5.90
C ALA A 133 6.62 -16.60 -6.99
N SER A 134 6.36 -15.31 -6.79
CA SER A 134 5.57 -14.52 -7.74
C SER A 134 6.35 -14.17 -9.02
N LEU A 135 7.66 -13.89 -8.91
CA LEU A 135 8.55 -13.77 -10.08
C LEU A 135 8.57 -15.07 -10.88
N PHE A 136 8.65 -16.22 -10.19
CA PHE A 136 8.60 -17.55 -10.83
C PHE A 136 7.31 -17.76 -11.61
N ILE A 137 6.16 -17.45 -11.00
CA ILE A 137 4.85 -17.57 -11.66
C ILE A 137 4.76 -16.65 -12.88
N ALA A 138 5.20 -15.39 -12.77
CA ALA A 138 5.18 -14.44 -13.87
C ALA A 138 6.05 -14.91 -15.06
N VAL A 139 7.24 -15.44 -14.78
CA VAL A 139 8.14 -16.00 -15.80
C VAL A 139 7.51 -17.21 -16.49
N ILE A 140 6.87 -18.12 -15.74
CA ILE A 140 6.16 -19.28 -16.31
C ILE A 140 5.00 -18.84 -17.21
N ILE A 141 4.18 -17.88 -16.76
CA ILE A 141 3.07 -17.35 -17.57
C ILE A 141 3.63 -16.72 -18.86
N CYS A 142 4.66 -15.91 -18.76
CA CYS A 142 5.30 -15.27 -19.91
C CYS A 142 5.84 -16.32 -20.91
N LEU A 143 6.60 -17.30 -20.42
CA LEU A 143 7.11 -18.41 -21.24
C LEU A 143 5.98 -19.23 -21.88
N SER A 144 4.87 -19.45 -21.20
CA SER A 144 3.72 -20.17 -21.74
C SER A 144 3.00 -19.40 -22.86
N LEU A 145 2.95 -18.08 -22.77
CA LEU A 145 2.39 -17.21 -23.81
C LEU A 145 3.34 -17.12 -25.02
N PHE A 146 4.64 -16.97 -24.78
CA PHE A 146 5.65 -16.94 -25.83
C PHE A 146 5.77 -18.29 -26.57
N SER A 147 5.76 -19.41 -25.84
CA SER A 147 5.81 -20.74 -26.47
C SER A 147 4.57 -21.04 -27.30
N LYS A 148 3.37 -20.62 -26.88
CA LYS A 148 2.16 -20.70 -27.72
C LYS A 148 2.27 -19.82 -28.96
N SER A 149 2.78 -18.60 -28.83
CA SER A 149 2.99 -17.69 -29.96
C SER A 149 3.97 -18.28 -30.98
N PHE A 150 5.07 -18.89 -30.53
CA PHE A 150 6.07 -19.51 -31.40
C PHE A 150 5.52 -20.77 -32.09
N ASN A 151 4.81 -21.62 -31.36
CA ASN A 151 4.15 -22.80 -31.93
C ASN A 151 3.08 -22.43 -32.98
N HIS A 152 2.34 -21.34 -32.77
CA HIS A 152 1.36 -20.85 -33.74
C HIS A 152 2.01 -20.29 -35.01
N ILE A 153 3.15 -19.61 -34.90
CA ILE A 153 3.92 -19.12 -36.07
C ILE A 153 4.47 -20.30 -36.89
N HIS A 154 5.01 -21.32 -36.22
CA HIS A 154 5.58 -22.49 -36.91
C HIS A 154 4.53 -23.35 -37.61
N THR A 155 3.31 -23.48 -37.05
CA THR A 155 2.22 -24.20 -37.74
C THR A 155 1.68 -23.44 -38.96
N ILE A 156 1.64 -22.10 -38.92
CA ILE A 156 1.26 -21.29 -40.08
C ILE A 156 2.28 -21.42 -41.22
N GLU A 157 3.58 -21.39 -40.94
CA GLU A 157 4.61 -21.52 -41.97
C GLU A 157 4.65 -22.93 -42.59
N CYS A 158 4.37 -23.97 -41.79
CA CYS A 158 4.28 -25.34 -42.31
C CYS A 158 3.04 -25.52 -43.20
N LYS A 159 1.89 -24.91 -42.84
CA LYS A 159 0.67 -24.96 -43.64
C LYS A 159 0.79 -24.17 -44.97
N THR A 160 1.58 -23.10 -45.02
CA THR A 160 1.83 -22.37 -46.28
C THR A 160 2.85 -23.09 -47.17
N ARG A 161 3.83 -23.82 -46.60
CA ARG A 161 4.79 -24.61 -47.41
C ARG A 161 4.19 -25.87 -48.04
N THR A 162 3.19 -26.50 -47.41
CA THR A 162 2.51 -27.67 -48.01
C THR A 162 1.52 -27.33 -49.12
N CYS A 163 1.09 -26.07 -49.24
CA CYS A 163 0.25 -25.63 -50.37
C CYS A 163 1.01 -25.35 -51.67
N ASN A 164 2.35 -25.40 -51.67
CA ASN A 164 3.17 -25.19 -52.88
C ASN A 164 3.64 -26.49 -53.55
N VAL A 165 3.05 -27.65 -53.21
CA VAL A 165 3.30 -28.91 -53.92
C VAL A 165 1.97 -29.46 -54.44
N ALA A 166 1.40 -28.76 -55.41
CA ALA A 166 0.49 -29.34 -56.39
C ALA A 166 1.18 -29.26 -57.74
N THR A 167 2.05 -30.24 -58.02
CA THR A 167 2.48 -30.52 -59.39
C THR A 167 1.26 -31.02 -60.16
N CYS A 168 0.68 -30.16 -61.02
CA CYS A 168 -0.13 -30.61 -62.14
C CYS A 168 0.79 -31.38 -63.09
N GLY A 169 0.61 -32.70 -63.15
CA GLY A 169 1.08 -33.58 -64.22
C GLY A 169 -0.11 -34.23 -64.87
#